data_AF-A0A7L0G4N8-F1
#
_entry.id   AF-A0A7L0G4N8-F1
#
_cell.length_a   1.000
_cell.length_b   1.000
_cell.length_c   1.000
_cell.angle_alpha   90.00
_cell.angle_beta   90.00
_cell.angle_gamma   90.00
#
_symmetry.space_group_name_H-M   'P 1'
#
loop_
_entity.id
_entity.type
_entity.pdbx_description
1 polymer ?
#
loop_
_entity_poly.entity_id
_entity_poly.type
_entity_poly.pdbx_seq_one_letter_code
_entity_poly.pdbx_strand_id
1 'polypeptide(L)'
;MPLHRYAPRLWPALRLREGICARLPKHYLAQLQDDTPPTPVHWRPLGVRYRRNPRTGERERVQDVPVPVYLPPAAHEGLWGGEGWIRGFRYARNDKLSTRLPKTWKPQLFERQFYSEILDATLTITVTMRTLDLIDEAYGFDFYILKTPKADMGSKLGMDLKRTMLLRLARRDPKLHPDDPARREAIYNKYQEFAIPEEEAEWVGLSLEEAIEKQRLLEKKVSS
;
A
#
# COMPACT_ATOMS: atom_id res chain seq x y z
N MET A 1 -12.04 -22.31 -34.66
CA MET A 1 -12.28 -21.43 -33.49
C MET A 1 -11.60 -20.09 -33.76
N PRO A 2 -12.29 -18.94 -33.67
CA PRO A 2 -11.63 -17.65 -33.82
C PRO A 2 -10.64 -17.44 -32.66
N LEU A 3 -9.45 -16.92 -32.97
CA LEU A 3 -8.46 -16.49 -31.98
C LEU A 3 -8.66 -15.01 -31.66
N HIS A 4 -8.46 -14.62 -30.40
CA HIS A 4 -8.44 -13.20 -30.04
C HIS A 4 -7.21 -12.50 -30.66
N ARG A 5 -7.40 -11.26 -31.12
CA ARG A 5 -6.31 -10.41 -31.63
C ARG A 5 -5.28 -10.06 -30.54
N TYR A 6 -5.73 -9.90 -29.29
CA TYR A 6 -4.89 -9.60 -28.14
C TYR A 6 -5.13 -10.62 -27.03
N ALA A 7 -4.05 -11.00 -26.32
CA ALA A 7 -4.13 -11.92 -25.19
C ALA A 7 -5.00 -11.32 -24.05
N PRO A 8 -5.88 -12.12 -23.39
CA PRO A 8 -6.75 -11.63 -22.31
C PRO A 8 -6.02 -10.93 -21.16
N ARG A 9 -4.77 -11.32 -20.87
CA ARG A 9 -3.92 -10.65 -19.86
C ARG A 9 -3.63 -9.19 -20.16
N LEU A 10 -3.68 -8.78 -21.43
CA LEU A 10 -3.40 -7.40 -21.85
C LEU A 10 -4.64 -6.51 -21.85
N TRP A 11 -5.85 -7.06 -21.72
CA TRP A 11 -7.08 -6.27 -21.79
C TRP A 11 -7.18 -5.17 -20.72
N PRO A 12 -6.76 -5.37 -19.46
CA PRO A 12 -6.74 -4.29 -18.48
C PRO A 12 -5.84 -3.12 -18.91
N ALA A 13 -4.65 -3.42 -19.45
CA ALA A 13 -3.73 -2.40 -19.93
C ALA A 13 -4.26 -1.66 -21.18
N LEU A 14 -4.96 -2.38 -22.07
CA LEU A 14 -5.63 -1.78 -23.23
C LEU A 14 -6.77 -0.84 -22.78
N ARG A 15 -7.55 -1.24 -21.78
CA ARG A 15 -8.62 -0.40 -21.20
C ARG A 15 -8.09 0.93 -20.66
N LEU A 16 -6.85 0.97 -20.16
CA LEU A 16 -6.22 2.21 -19.69
C LEU A 16 -5.83 3.17 -20.83
N ARG A 17 -5.71 2.66 -22.07
CA ARG A 17 -5.34 3.45 -23.26
C ARG A 17 -6.54 4.00 -24.02
N GLU A 18 -7.75 3.63 -23.62
CA GLU A 18 -8.99 3.99 -24.31
C GLU A 18 -9.94 4.79 -23.40
N GLY A 19 -10.86 5.54 -24.03
CA GLY A 19 -11.98 6.20 -23.34
C GLY A 19 -11.54 7.24 -22.29
N ILE A 20 -12.24 7.23 -21.15
CA ILE A 20 -11.97 8.15 -20.04
C ILE A 20 -10.65 7.82 -19.31
N CYS A 21 -10.25 6.55 -19.28
CA CYS A 21 -9.02 6.13 -18.61
C CYS A 21 -7.78 6.74 -19.27
N ALA A 22 -7.80 6.91 -20.60
CA ALA A 22 -6.71 7.54 -21.35
C ALA A 22 -6.51 9.03 -21.00
N ARG A 23 -7.53 9.68 -20.44
CA ARG A 23 -7.50 11.10 -20.04
C ARG A 23 -7.13 11.30 -18.57
N LEU A 24 -6.90 10.23 -17.82
CA LEU A 24 -6.43 10.31 -16.44
C LEU A 24 -5.01 10.92 -16.39
N PRO A 25 -4.63 11.58 -15.28
CA PRO A 25 -3.30 12.16 -15.15
C PRO A 25 -2.17 11.14 -15.31
N LYS A 26 -1.07 11.58 -15.96
CA LYS A 26 0.08 10.72 -16.25
C LYS A 26 0.75 10.16 -14.98
N HIS A 27 0.85 10.97 -13.92
CA HIS A 27 1.44 10.54 -12.64
C HIS A 27 0.61 9.41 -11.99
N TYR A 28 -0.72 9.49 -12.07
CA TYR A 28 -1.62 8.46 -11.55
C TYR A 28 -1.50 7.16 -12.36
N LEU A 29 -1.46 7.25 -13.69
CA LEU A 29 -1.26 6.10 -14.56
C LEU A 29 0.09 5.41 -14.33
N ALA A 30 1.14 6.18 -14.08
CA ALA A 30 2.46 5.65 -13.72
C ALA A 30 2.41 4.87 -12.40
N GLN A 31 1.75 5.41 -11.36
CA GLN A 31 1.56 4.72 -10.08
C GLN A 31 0.70 3.45 -10.20
N LEU A 32 -0.23 3.39 -11.15
CA LEU A 32 -1.05 2.20 -11.39
C LEU A 32 -0.27 1.08 -12.09
N GLN A 33 0.73 1.44 -12.90
CA GLN A 33 1.63 0.52 -13.60
C GLN A 33 2.88 0.15 -12.77
N ASP A 34 2.98 0.68 -11.56
CA ASP A 34 4.08 0.36 -10.65
C ASP A 34 3.93 -1.07 -10.13
N ASP A 35 4.73 -1.98 -10.69
CA ASP A 35 4.80 -3.39 -10.31
C ASP A 35 5.92 -3.66 -9.28
N THR A 36 6.35 -2.64 -8.53
CA THR A 36 7.37 -2.80 -7.48
C THR A 36 6.94 -3.88 -6.48
N PRO A 37 7.77 -4.91 -6.24
CA PRO A 37 7.41 -5.98 -5.33
C PRO A 37 7.35 -5.47 -3.90
N PRO A 38 6.37 -5.91 -3.09
CA PRO A 38 6.26 -5.51 -1.70
C PRO A 38 7.41 -6.08 -0.87
N THR A 39 7.67 -5.43 0.27
CA THR A 39 8.64 -5.86 1.25
C THR A 39 8.28 -7.26 1.80
N PRO A 40 9.25 -8.19 1.96
CA PRO A 40 8.99 -9.52 2.49
C PRO A 40 8.48 -9.48 3.94
N VAL A 41 7.32 -10.10 4.19
CA VAL A 41 6.70 -10.21 5.53
C VAL A 41 6.68 -11.66 6.01
N HIS A 42 6.00 -12.54 5.27
CA HIS A 42 5.76 -13.93 5.70
C HIS A 42 6.82 -14.93 5.25
N TRP A 43 7.94 -14.43 4.73
CA TRP A 43 9.07 -15.21 4.24
C TRP A 43 10.36 -14.41 4.37
N ARG A 44 11.50 -15.09 4.40
CA ARG A 44 12.80 -14.45 4.54
C ARG A 44 13.50 -14.44 3.18
N PRO A 45 13.97 -13.28 2.70
CA PRO A 45 14.74 -13.21 1.47
C PRO A 45 16.09 -13.90 1.61
N LEU A 46 16.54 -14.53 0.53
CA LEU A 46 17.81 -15.24 0.51
C LEU A 46 19.01 -14.29 0.51
N GLY A 47 18.84 -13.05 0.04
CA GLY A 47 19.89 -12.01 -0.01
C GLY A 47 21.01 -12.27 -1.03
N VAL A 48 21.00 -13.43 -1.70
CA VAL A 48 22.00 -13.84 -2.71
C VAL A 48 21.31 -14.30 -3.99
N ARG A 49 21.94 -14.04 -5.15
CA ARG A 49 21.43 -14.50 -6.45
C ARG A 49 21.85 -15.94 -6.79
N TYR A 50 22.93 -16.41 -6.17
CA TYR A 50 23.48 -17.73 -6.40
C TYR A 50 23.81 -18.38 -5.07
N ARG A 51 23.55 -19.68 -4.98
CA ARG A 51 23.92 -20.51 -3.85
C ARG A 51 24.66 -21.73 -4.37
N ARG A 52 25.69 -22.16 -3.63
CA ARG A 52 26.36 -23.43 -3.90
C ARG A 52 25.48 -24.56 -3.38
N ASN A 53 25.12 -25.52 -4.23
CA ASN A 53 24.33 -26.66 -3.82
C ASN A 53 25.16 -27.49 -2.82
N PRO A 54 24.66 -27.75 -1.60
CA PRO A 54 25.42 -28.45 -0.57
C PRO A 54 25.70 -29.92 -0.93
N ARG A 55 24.97 -30.52 -1.87
CA ARG A 55 25.16 -31.92 -2.30
C ARG A 55 26.10 -32.05 -3.49
N THR A 56 25.90 -31.24 -4.52
CA THR A 56 26.68 -31.33 -5.78
C THR A 56 27.88 -30.40 -5.80
N GLY A 57 27.88 -29.35 -4.97
CA GLY A 57 28.90 -28.30 -4.99
C GLY A 57 28.78 -27.35 -6.18
N GLU A 58 27.79 -27.50 -7.04
CA GLU A 58 27.57 -26.64 -8.22
C GLU A 58 26.94 -25.30 -7.82
N ARG A 59 27.15 -24.28 -8.66
CA ARG A 59 26.57 -22.94 -8.46
C ARG A 59 25.18 -22.89 -9.08
N GLU A 60 24.15 -22.81 -8.25
CA GLU A 60 22.75 -22.71 -8.67
C GLU A 60 22.23 -21.29 -8.51
N ARG A 61 21.42 -20.84 -9.47
CA ARG A 61 20.68 -19.58 -9.35
C ARG A 61 19.49 -19.81 -8.43
N VAL A 62 19.36 -18.95 -7.42
CA VAL A 62 18.20 -18.96 -6.51
C VAL A 62 17.33 -17.73 -6.77
N GLN A 63 16.05 -17.86 -6.50
CA GLN A 63 15.07 -16.79 -6.66
C GLN A 63 14.20 -16.72 -5.42
N ASP A 64 13.93 -15.49 -5.01
CA ASP A 64 12.99 -15.18 -3.94
C ASP A 64 11.57 -15.20 -4.53
N VAL A 65 10.72 -16.10 -4.04
CA VAL A 65 9.33 -16.24 -4.49
C VAL A 65 8.42 -15.83 -3.34
N PRO A 66 7.61 -14.76 -3.48
CA PRO A 66 6.78 -14.27 -2.40
C PRO A 66 5.67 -15.26 -2.06
N VAL A 67 5.34 -15.35 -0.77
CA VAL A 67 4.19 -16.13 -0.30
C VAL A 67 2.90 -15.36 -0.63
N PRO A 68 1.93 -15.96 -1.35
CA PRO A 68 0.67 -15.31 -1.62
C PRO A 68 -0.11 -14.99 -0.34
N VAL A 69 -0.44 -13.72 -0.16
CA VAL A 69 -1.19 -13.22 1.00
C VAL A 69 -2.62 -12.90 0.57
N TYR A 70 -3.60 -13.38 1.33
CA TYR A 70 -4.98 -12.97 1.16
C TYR A 70 -5.32 -11.84 2.13
N LEU A 71 -5.72 -10.69 1.61
CA LEU A 71 -6.20 -9.55 2.39
C LEU A 71 -7.73 -9.59 2.46
N PRO A 72 -8.33 -9.80 3.66
CA PRO A 72 -9.78 -9.69 3.83
C PRO A 72 -10.24 -8.22 3.83
N PRO A 73 -11.54 -7.93 3.64
CA PRO A 73 -12.06 -6.56 3.65
C PRO A 73 -11.68 -5.75 4.90
N ALA A 74 -11.66 -6.38 6.08
CA ALA A 74 -11.24 -5.74 7.34
C ALA A 74 -9.79 -5.22 7.32
N ALA A 75 -8.92 -5.75 6.45
CA ALA A 75 -7.57 -5.22 6.28
C ALA A 75 -7.56 -3.86 5.57
N HIS A 76 -8.56 -3.58 4.73
CA HIS A 76 -8.71 -2.28 4.07
C HIS A 76 -9.22 -1.18 5.02
N GLU A 77 -9.87 -1.56 6.12
CA GLU A 77 -10.40 -0.68 7.18
C GLU A 77 -9.39 -0.44 8.31
N GLY A 78 -8.30 -1.21 8.37
CA GLY A 78 -7.25 -1.11 9.40
C GLY A 78 -5.86 -0.89 8.81
N LEU A 79 -4.81 -1.01 9.63
CA LEU A 79 -3.41 -0.93 9.20
C LEU A 79 -2.64 -2.18 9.63
N TRP A 80 -2.44 -3.12 8.71
CA TRP A 80 -1.88 -4.44 9.02
C TRP A 80 -0.38 -4.58 8.72
N GLY A 81 0.27 -3.53 8.16
CA GLY A 81 1.72 -3.50 7.96
C GLY A 81 2.24 -4.57 6.98
N GLY A 82 1.45 -4.88 5.96
CA GLY A 82 1.75 -5.94 4.97
C GLY A 82 1.41 -7.36 5.44
N GLU A 83 0.89 -7.54 6.66
CA GLU A 83 0.37 -8.83 7.10
C GLU A 83 -0.98 -9.15 6.47
N GLY A 84 -1.33 -10.44 6.47
CA GLY A 84 -2.61 -10.92 5.98
C GLY A 84 -2.76 -12.41 6.21
N TRP A 85 -3.79 -13.01 5.62
CA TRP A 85 -4.06 -14.43 5.82
C TRP A 85 -3.22 -15.26 4.87
N ILE A 86 -2.48 -16.22 5.41
CA ILE A 86 -1.78 -17.23 4.62
C ILE A 86 -2.67 -18.46 4.57
N ARG A 87 -3.04 -18.89 3.36
CA ARG A 87 -3.77 -20.14 3.13
C ARG A 87 -2.84 -21.14 2.48
N GLY A 88 -2.60 -22.26 3.15
CA GLY A 88 -1.69 -23.28 2.65
C GLY A 88 -1.96 -24.64 3.26
N PHE A 89 -0.92 -25.47 3.25
CA PHE A 89 -0.97 -26.82 3.77
C PHE A 89 0.17 -27.04 4.75
N ARG A 90 -0.06 -27.91 5.73
CA ARG A 90 0.97 -28.45 6.62
C ARG A 90 0.90 -29.97 6.60
N TYR A 91 2.02 -30.62 6.85
CA TYR A 91 2.03 -32.05 7.12
C TYR A 91 1.84 -32.31 8.61
N ALA A 92 1.11 -33.36 8.97
CA ALA A 92 0.98 -33.77 10.37
C ALA A 92 2.37 -34.12 10.95
N ARG A 93 2.63 -33.70 12.19
CA ARG A 93 3.94 -33.87 12.88
C ARG A 93 5.16 -33.30 12.12
N ASN A 94 4.94 -32.44 11.13
CA ASN A 94 5.96 -31.92 10.21
C ASN A 94 6.72 -33.00 9.42
N ASP A 95 6.10 -34.16 9.20
CA ASP A 95 6.67 -35.26 8.43
C ASP A 95 6.00 -35.37 7.05
N LYS A 96 6.81 -35.34 5.98
CA LYS A 96 6.34 -35.39 4.59
C LYS A 96 5.56 -36.66 4.26
N LEU A 97 5.83 -37.77 4.95
CA LEU A 97 5.12 -39.04 4.76
C LEU A 97 3.77 -39.09 5.48
N SER A 98 3.52 -38.15 6.39
CA SER A 98 2.26 -38.03 7.12
C SER A 98 1.19 -37.28 6.31
N THR A 99 -0.05 -37.28 6.79
CA THR A 99 -1.19 -36.65 6.11
C THR A 99 -1.01 -35.15 5.90
N ARG A 100 -1.35 -34.66 4.70
CA ARG A 100 -1.37 -33.23 4.35
C ARG A 100 -2.71 -32.60 4.78
N LEU A 101 -2.65 -31.55 5.60
CA LEU A 101 -3.80 -30.86 6.16
C LEU A 101 -3.85 -29.39 5.72
N PRO A 102 -5.02 -28.87 5.32
CA PRO A 102 -5.16 -27.43 5.04
C PRO A 102 -5.00 -26.63 6.34
N LYS A 103 -4.31 -25.49 6.27
CA LYS A 103 -4.12 -24.58 7.39
C LYS A 103 -4.22 -23.13 6.91
N THR A 104 -4.96 -22.34 7.68
CA THR A 104 -4.99 -20.90 7.55
C THR A 104 -4.28 -20.29 8.74
N TRP A 105 -3.29 -19.43 8.49
CA TRP A 105 -2.64 -18.60 9.49
C TRP A 105 -3.21 -17.19 9.39
N LYS A 106 -3.67 -16.67 10.53
CA LYS A 106 -4.25 -15.33 10.66
C LYS A 106 -3.33 -14.47 11.52
N PRO A 107 -3.20 -13.17 11.22
CA PRO A 107 -2.45 -12.24 12.05
C PRO A 107 -3.17 -11.97 13.37
N GLN A 108 -2.44 -11.46 14.35
CA GLN A 108 -3.01 -10.99 15.61
C GLN A 108 -3.37 -9.51 15.47
N LEU A 109 -4.60 -9.16 15.84
CA LEU A 109 -5.16 -7.82 15.67
C LEU A 109 -5.42 -7.17 17.03
N PHE A 110 -5.18 -5.86 17.10
CA PHE A 110 -5.41 -5.01 18.27
C PHE A 110 -6.07 -3.72 17.85
N GLU A 111 -6.96 -3.20 18.68
CA GLU A 111 -7.49 -1.84 18.51
C GLU A 111 -6.65 -0.89 19.36
N ARG A 112 -6.10 0.14 18.71
CA ARG A 112 -5.23 1.14 19.35
C ARG A 112 -5.61 2.54 18.88
N GLN A 113 -5.32 3.52 19.73
CA GLN A 113 -5.53 4.93 19.44
C GLN A 113 -4.20 5.56 19.01
N PHE A 114 -4.23 6.30 17.90
CA PHE A 114 -3.09 7.04 17.36
C PHE A 114 -3.46 8.51 17.24
N TYR A 115 -2.53 9.38 17.55
CA TYR A 115 -2.67 10.82 17.28
C TYR A 115 -1.86 11.18 16.04
N SER A 116 -2.48 11.94 15.14
CA SER A 116 -1.82 12.53 13.97
C SER A 116 -1.63 14.02 14.20
N GLU A 117 -0.40 14.49 14.03
CA GLU A 117 -0.04 15.90 14.15
C GLU A 117 -0.54 16.69 12.94
N ILE A 118 -0.46 16.12 11.74
CA ILE A 118 -0.92 16.76 10.49
C ILE A 118 -2.45 16.89 10.47
N LEU A 119 -3.15 15.87 10.99
CA LEU A 119 -4.60 15.87 11.04
C LEU A 119 -5.17 16.56 12.29
N ASP A 120 -4.36 16.75 13.33
CA ASP A 120 -4.74 17.20 14.68
C ASP A 120 -5.94 16.42 15.23
N ALA A 121 -5.87 15.09 15.11
CA ALA A 121 -6.96 14.20 15.45
C ALA A 121 -6.46 12.86 16.01
N THR A 122 -7.21 12.30 16.96
CA THR A 122 -7.02 10.93 17.46
C THR A 122 -7.88 9.95 16.66
N LEU A 123 -7.27 8.88 16.17
CA LEU A 123 -7.90 7.83 15.36
C LEU A 123 -7.82 6.50 16.11
N THR A 124 -8.93 5.77 16.18
CA THR A 124 -8.95 4.39 16.68
C THR A 124 -8.86 3.46 15.47
N ILE A 125 -7.75 2.70 15.36
CA ILE A 125 -7.47 1.86 14.20
C ILE A 125 -7.10 0.44 14.66
N THR A 126 -7.57 -0.55 13.91
CA THR A 126 -7.17 -1.94 14.08
C THR A 126 -5.80 -2.19 13.44
N VAL A 127 -4.83 -2.63 14.25
CA VAL A 127 -3.43 -2.79 13.88
C VAL A 127 -2.88 -4.17 14.26
N THR A 128 -1.78 -4.56 13.62
CA THR A 128 -0.96 -5.73 14.02
C THR A 128 0.22 -5.28 14.89
N MET A 129 0.90 -6.22 15.56
CA MET A 129 2.15 -5.91 16.27
C MET A 129 3.20 -5.30 15.33
N ARG A 130 3.37 -5.88 14.14
CA ARG A 130 4.31 -5.38 13.14
C ARG A 130 4.03 -3.92 12.76
N THR A 131 2.78 -3.52 12.62
CA THR A 131 2.45 -2.12 12.33
C THR A 131 2.94 -1.20 13.44
N LEU A 132 2.83 -1.60 14.71
CA LEU A 132 3.35 -0.82 15.84
C LEU A 132 4.88 -0.69 15.76
N ASP A 133 5.58 -1.80 15.51
CA ASP A 133 7.04 -1.80 15.35
C ASP A 133 7.49 -0.88 14.20
N LEU A 134 6.78 -0.92 13.06
CA LEU A 134 7.07 -0.05 11.90
C LEU A 134 6.79 1.43 12.18
N ILE A 135 5.81 1.74 13.02
CA ILE A 135 5.51 3.12 13.44
C ILE A 135 6.65 3.64 14.34
N ASP A 136 7.15 2.80 15.24
CA ASP A 136 8.27 3.14 16.11
C ASP A 136 9.56 3.32 15.30
N GLU A 137 9.83 2.44 14.33
CA GLU A 137 10.95 2.56 13.39
C GLU A 137 10.87 3.83 12.52
N ALA A 138 9.65 4.27 12.18
CA ALA A 138 9.42 5.49 11.43
C ALA A 138 9.47 6.77 12.29
N TYR A 139 9.59 6.63 13.62
CA TYR A 139 9.54 7.71 14.61
C TYR A 139 8.23 8.51 14.59
N GLY A 140 7.10 7.85 14.33
CA GLY A 140 5.79 8.47 14.43
C GLY A 140 4.78 7.95 13.41
N PHE A 141 3.50 8.07 13.77
CA PHE A 141 2.38 7.60 12.95
C PHE A 141 2.32 8.30 11.59
N ASP A 142 2.44 9.63 11.57
CA ASP A 142 2.38 10.42 10.33
C ASP A 142 3.55 10.07 9.39
N PHE A 143 4.76 9.89 9.94
CA PHE A 143 5.92 9.45 9.17
C PHE A 143 5.73 8.06 8.57
N TYR A 144 5.18 7.12 9.34
CA TYR A 144 4.88 5.78 8.84
C TYR A 144 3.94 5.84 7.63
N ILE A 145 2.85 6.61 7.71
CA ILE A 145 1.87 6.75 6.62
C ILE A 145 2.51 7.40 5.39
N LEU A 146 3.31 8.46 5.57
CA LEU A 146 3.93 9.20 4.47
C LEU A 146 5.08 8.43 3.80
N LYS A 147 5.92 7.74 4.57
CA LYS A 147 7.07 6.96 4.06
C LYS A 147 6.66 5.65 3.39
N THR A 148 5.63 4.98 3.91
CA THR A 148 5.25 3.64 3.42
C THR A 148 4.65 3.71 2.02
N PRO A 149 5.17 2.93 1.04
CA PRO A 149 4.66 2.90 -0.33
C PRO A 149 3.32 2.15 -0.42
N LYS A 150 2.59 2.36 -1.54
CA LYS A 150 1.28 1.74 -1.78
C LYS A 150 1.33 0.20 -1.73
N ALA A 151 2.40 -0.39 -2.27
CA ALA A 151 2.59 -1.84 -2.30
C ALA A 151 2.66 -2.46 -0.89
N ASP A 152 3.27 -1.76 0.07
CA ASP A 152 3.47 -2.23 1.44
C ASP A 152 2.32 -1.86 2.38
N MET A 153 1.61 -0.75 2.08
CA MET A 153 0.51 -0.26 2.91
C MET A 153 -0.62 -1.30 3.07
N GLY A 154 -0.98 -1.98 1.96
CA GLY A 154 -2.00 -3.04 1.96
C GLY A 154 -3.40 -2.62 2.43
N SER A 155 -3.66 -1.32 2.60
CA SER A 155 -4.88 -0.79 3.21
C SER A 155 -5.42 0.43 2.46
N LYS A 156 -6.74 0.47 2.27
CA LYS A 156 -7.43 1.62 1.65
C LYS A 156 -7.46 2.80 2.61
N LEU A 157 -7.81 2.55 3.88
CA LEU A 157 -7.76 3.57 4.94
C LEU A 157 -6.39 4.25 5.01
N GLY A 158 -5.30 3.47 5.00
CA GLY A 158 -3.94 4.01 5.05
C GLY A 158 -3.62 4.93 3.87
N MET A 159 -4.04 4.54 2.66
CA MET A 159 -3.86 5.37 1.46
C MET A 159 -4.73 6.63 1.47
N ASP A 160 -5.95 6.55 2.02
CA ASP A 160 -6.82 7.71 2.16
C ASP A 160 -6.28 8.69 3.20
N LEU A 161 -5.74 8.21 4.33
CA LEU A 161 -5.02 9.03 5.31
C LEU A 161 -3.79 9.68 4.69
N LYS A 162 -3.02 8.94 3.89
CA LYS A 162 -1.86 9.48 3.18
C LYS A 162 -2.27 10.64 2.26
N ARG A 163 -3.33 10.46 1.48
CA ARG A 163 -3.88 11.51 0.62
C ARG A 163 -4.32 12.74 1.43
N THR A 164 -5.07 12.56 2.51
CA THR A 164 -5.56 13.71 3.30
C THR A 164 -4.41 14.48 3.95
N MET A 165 -3.38 13.77 4.45
CA MET A 165 -2.17 14.40 4.99
C MET A 165 -1.42 15.18 3.91
N LEU A 166 -1.18 14.58 2.73
CA LEU A 166 -0.50 15.25 1.62
C LEU A 166 -1.26 16.50 1.15
N LEU A 167 -2.59 16.44 1.07
CA LEU A 167 -3.40 17.60 0.72
C LEU A 167 -3.31 18.73 1.76
N ARG A 168 -3.27 18.40 3.06
CA ARG A 168 -3.07 19.40 4.11
C ARG A 168 -1.67 20.04 4.04
N LEU A 169 -0.65 19.26 3.73
CA LEU A 169 0.71 19.76 3.52
C LEU A 169 0.79 20.67 2.29
N ALA A 170 0.18 20.27 1.17
CA ALA A 170 0.17 21.04 -0.07
C ALA A 170 -0.56 22.39 0.08
N ARG A 171 -1.73 22.40 0.73
CA ARG A 171 -2.57 23.61 0.91
C ARG A 171 -2.07 24.55 2.00
N ARG A 172 -1.19 24.08 2.89
CA ARG A 172 -0.80 24.77 4.13
C ARG A 172 -2.03 25.31 4.89
N ASP A 173 -3.01 24.44 5.11
CA ASP A 173 -4.32 24.79 5.66
C ASP A 173 -4.21 25.60 6.98
N PRO A 174 -4.72 26.85 7.02
CA PRO A 174 -4.64 27.67 8.22
C PRO A 174 -5.48 27.15 9.39
N LYS A 175 -6.33 26.14 9.17
CA LYS A 175 -7.12 25.49 10.23
C LYS A 175 -6.30 24.56 11.13
N LEU A 176 -5.08 24.18 10.73
CA LEU A 176 -4.21 23.37 11.58
C LEU A 176 -3.70 24.22 12.75
N HIS A 177 -4.11 23.93 13.99
CA HIS A 177 -3.77 24.75 15.17
C HIS A 177 -4.03 26.26 14.94
N PRO A 178 -5.30 26.70 14.87
CA PRO A 178 -5.65 28.09 14.55
C PRO A 178 -5.02 29.09 15.53
N ASP A 179 -4.92 28.71 16.80
CA ASP A 179 -4.45 29.56 17.90
C ASP A 179 -2.93 29.60 18.06
N ASP A 180 -2.18 28.70 17.39
CA ASP A 180 -0.73 28.58 17.52
C ASP A 180 -0.02 28.48 16.15
N PRO A 181 0.27 29.64 15.52
CA PRO A 181 0.97 29.70 14.23
C PRO A 181 2.40 29.14 14.29
N ALA A 182 3.10 29.30 15.41
CA ALA A 182 4.48 28.82 15.56
C ALA A 182 4.54 27.30 15.53
N ARG A 183 3.63 26.64 16.25
CA ARG A 183 3.49 25.17 16.21
C ARG A 183 3.11 24.67 14.82
N ARG A 184 2.20 25.38 14.14
CA ARG A 184 1.80 25.05 12.76
C ARG A 184 2.99 25.06 11.80
N GLU A 185 3.81 26.11 11.84
CA GLU A 185 5.01 26.19 10.99
C GLU A 185 6.03 25.10 11.34
N ALA A 186 6.23 24.79 12.62
CA ALA A 186 7.11 23.70 13.05
C ALA A 186 6.67 22.34 12.49
N ILE A 187 5.37 22.05 12.48
CA ILE A 187 4.81 20.82 11.89
C ILE A 187 5.06 20.79 10.37
N TYR A 188 4.80 21.88 9.66
CA TYR A 188 5.06 21.91 8.21
C TYR A 188 6.54 21.72 7.87
N ASN A 189 7.44 22.33 8.66
CA ASN A 189 8.88 22.17 8.47
C ASN A 189 9.31 20.72 8.75
N LYS A 190 8.71 20.05 9.75
CA LYS A 190 8.99 18.64 10.08
C LYS A 190 8.66 17.68 8.94
N TYR A 191 7.58 17.91 8.20
CA TYR A 191 7.11 17.03 7.11
C TYR A 191 7.38 17.58 5.70
N GLN A 192 8.23 18.60 5.57
CA GLN A 192 8.49 19.30 4.32
C GLN A 192 8.99 18.37 3.20
N GLU A 193 9.71 17.30 3.54
CA GLU A 193 10.24 16.32 2.57
C GLU A 193 9.14 15.58 1.78
N PHE A 194 7.91 15.52 2.31
CA PHE A 194 6.78 14.85 1.68
C PHE A 194 5.83 15.82 0.95
N ALA A 195 6.16 17.11 0.87
CA ALA A 195 5.32 18.09 0.20
C ALA A 195 5.30 17.81 -1.31
N ILE A 196 4.11 17.49 -1.83
CA ILE A 196 3.82 17.24 -3.24
C ILE A 196 2.80 18.29 -3.71
N PRO A 197 2.81 18.72 -4.99
CA PRO A 197 1.79 19.62 -5.51
C PRO A 197 0.37 19.11 -5.25
N GLU A 198 -0.55 20.03 -4.98
CA GLU A 198 -1.96 19.70 -4.71
C GLU A 198 -2.58 18.87 -5.84
N GLU A 199 -2.27 19.23 -7.08
CA GLU A 199 -2.76 18.54 -8.29
C GLU A 199 -2.37 17.06 -8.34
N GLU A 200 -1.22 16.68 -7.77
CA GLU A 200 -0.78 15.28 -7.73
C GLU A 200 -1.27 14.56 -6.47
N ALA A 201 -1.20 15.24 -5.31
CA ALA A 201 -1.66 14.73 -4.02
C ALA A 201 -3.12 14.28 -4.08
N GLU A 202 -3.94 15.02 -4.83
CA GLU A 202 -5.35 14.78 -5.06
C GLU A 202 -5.69 13.42 -5.73
N TRP A 203 -4.73 12.77 -6.36
CA TRP A 203 -4.91 11.46 -7.03
C TRP A 203 -4.28 10.29 -6.27
N VAL A 204 -3.50 10.57 -5.23
CA VAL A 204 -2.84 9.54 -4.42
C VAL A 204 -3.88 8.64 -3.76
N GLY A 205 -3.69 7.33 -3.84
CA GLY A 205 -4.52 6.36 -3.13
C GLY A 205 -5.92 6.10 -3.73
N LEU A 206 -6.28 6.80 -4.80
CA LEU A 206 -7.52 6.53 -5.52
C LEU A 206 -7.52 5.13 -6.14
N SER A 207 -8.67 4.46 -6.09
CA SER A 207 -8.91 3.28 -6.92
C SER A 207 -9.16 3.70 -8.37
N LEU A 208 -9.05 2.76 -9.32
CA LEU A 208 -9.34 3.06 -10.73
C LEU A 208 -10.78 3.57 -10.90
N GLU A 209 -11.74 3.02 -10.16
CA GLU A 209 -13.14 3.42 -10.20
C GLU A 209 -13.34 4.84 -9.64
N GLU A 210 -12.72 5.14 -8.50
CA GLU A 210 -12.78 6.49 -7.91
C GLU A 210 -12.11 7.53 -8.80
N ALA A 211 -10.99 7.19 -9.44
CA ALA A 211 -10.28 8.06 -10.38
C ALA A 211 -11.12 8.35 -11.64
N ILE A 212 -11.78 7.34 -12.18
CA ILE A 212 -12.71 7.49 -13.32
C ILE A 212 -13.86 8.42 -12.95
N GLU A 213 -14.48 8.22 -11.79
CA GLU A 213 -15.60 9.05 -11.34
C GLU A 213 -15.16 10.49 -11.09
N LYS A 214 -13.99 10.68 -10.45
CA LYS A 214 -13.39 12.00 -10.26
C LYS A 214 -13.19 12.71 -11.59
N GLN A 215 -12.58 12.04 -12.58
CA GLN A 215 -12.35 12.60 -13.92
C GLN A 215 -13.67 12.97 -14.61
N ARG A 216 -14.70 12.11 -14.50
CA ARG A 216 -16.03 12.37 -15.06
C ARG A 216 -16.67 13.63 -14.48
N LEU A 217 -16.55 13.84 -13.17
CA LEU A 217 -17.08 15.02 -12.49
C LEU A 217 -16.32 16.30 -12.86
N LEU A 218 -15.00 16.21 -13.06
CA LEU A 218 -14.19 17.34 -13.55
C LEU A 218 -14.62 17.76 -14.95
N GLU A 219 -14.76 16.81 -15.88
CA GLU A 219 -15.21 17.08 -17.25
C GLU A 219 -16.63 17.67 -17.26
N LYS A 220 -17.54 17.18 -16.41
CA LYS A 220 -18.89 17.74 -16.29
C LYS A 220 -18.89 19.20 -15.83
N LYS A 221 -18.01 19.56 -14.88
CA LYS A 221 -17.88 20.93 -14.37
C LYS A 221 -17.32 21.89 -15.41
N VAL A 222 -16.44 21.43 -16.30
CA VAL A 222 -15.88 22.25 -17.39
C VAL A 222 -16.92 22.49 -18.51
N SER A 223 -17.80 21.51 -18.74
CA SER A 223 -18.86 21.61 -19.76
C SER A 223 -20.14 22.33 -19.31
N SER A 224 -20.26 22.66 -18.01
CA SER A 224 -21.42 23.38 -17.45
C SER A 224 -21.07 24.84 -17.22
#